data_AF-A0AAW2R432-F1
#
_entry.id   AF-A0AAW2R432-F1
#
_cell.length_a   1.000
_cell.length_b   1.000
_cell.length_c   1.000
_cell.angle_alpha   90.00
_cell.angle_beta   90.00
_cell.angle_gamma   90.00
#
_symmetry.space_group_name_H-M   'P 1'
#
loop_
_entity.id
_entity.type
_entity.pdbx_description
1 polymer ?
#
loop_
_entity_poly.entity_id
_entity_poly.type
_entity_poly.pdbx_seq_one_letter_code
_entity_poly.pdbx_strand_id
1 'polypeptide(L)'
;MAMATHFYGVFTHPTSAPTMRLFLQSPQQVRISLSGKKHMRISWTTLFHTPAVVYYGTSSGNYTLSAKGSTNVYHYLRYTSGHIHDVVIGPLNPNTLYYYRCGIKSSPEFTFKTPPPRFPIKFAVVGNNRKFKNMGYLQMHSSFFKHFSQDIA
;
A
#
# COMPACT_ATOMS: atom_id res chain seq x y z
N MET A 1 36.24 -22.09 12.79
CA MET A 1 34.88 -22.56 13.12
C MET A 1 33.96 -21.35 13.13
N ALA A 2 33.26 -21.10 12.03
CA ALA A 2 32.34 -19.97 11.90
C ALA A 2 30.99 -20.37 12.49
N MET A 3 30.54 -19.67 13.52
CA MET A 3 29.20 -19.85 14.08
C MET A 3 28.23 -18.93 13.35
N ALA A 4 27.29 -19.52 12.62
CA ALA A 4 26.20 -18.83 11.97
C ALA A 4 25.13 -18.44 13.01
N THR A 5 25.07 -17.15 13.36
CA THR A 5 24.02 -16.62 14.24
C THR A 5 22.74 -16.42 13.42
N HIS A 6 21.73 -17.24 13.68
CA HIS A 6 20.38 -17.08 13.15
C HIS A 6 19.68 -15.92 13.86
N PHE A 7 19.31 -14.86 13.13
CA PHE A 7 18.42 -13.81 13.65
C PHE A 7 16.96 -14.25 13.50
N TYR A 8 16.33 -14.65 14.61
CA TYR A 8 14.87 -14.70 14.72
C TYR A 8 14.39 -13.30 15.14
N GLY A 9 13.63 -12.63 14.27
CA GLY A 9 12.98 -11.37 14.61
C GLY A 9 11.92 -11.59 15.67
N VAL A 10 12.16 -11.14 16.90
CA VAL A 10 11.21 -11.19 18.00
C VAL A 10 10.17 -10.08 17.82
N PHE A 11 8.91 -10.44 17.57
CA PHE A 11 7.78 -9.53 17.71
C PHE A 11 7.51 -9.33 19.22
N THR A 12 8.15 -8.33 19.83
CA THR A 12 7.85 -7.94 21.21
C THR A 12 6.53 -7.16 21.25
N HIS A 13 5.62 -7.52 22.16
CA HIS A 13 4.44 -6.70 22.44
C HIS A 13 4.90 -5.36 23.02
N PRO A 14 4.44 -4.20 22.51
CA PRO A 14 4.85 -2.91 23.04
C PRO A 14 4.27 -2.70 24.46
N THR A 15 5.13 -2.47 25.44
CA THR A 15 4.77 -2.36 26.87
C THR A 15 4.44 -0.93 27.33
N SER A 16 4.63 0.10 26.50
CA SER A 16 4.33 1.50 26.84
C SER A 16 3.18 2.08 26.02
N ALA A 17 2.30 2.86 26.68
CA ALA A 17 1.11 3.48 26.08
C ALA A 17 1.36 4.30 24.78
N PRO A 18 2.40 5.15 24.66
CA PRO A 18 2.66 5.88 23.42
C PRO A 18 3.05 4.95 22.26
N THR A 19 3.82 3.89 22.52
CA THR A 19 4.23 2.91 21.52
C THR A 19 3.03 2.04 21.07
N MET A 20 2.15 1.71 22.01
CA MET A 20 0.89 1.01 21.70
C MET A 20 0.00 1.82 20.76
N ARG A 21 -0.15 3.13 20.96
CA ARG A 21 -0.93 3.99 20.04
C ARG A 21 -0.35 3.99 18.63
N LEU A 22 0.97 4.11 18.49
CA LEU A 22 1.63 4.08 17.19
C LEU A 22 1.42 2.75 16.47
N PHE A 23 1.46 1.64 17.20
CA PHE A 23 1.19 0.32 16.64
C PHE A 23 -0.23 0.19 16.07
N LEU A 24 -1.23 0.67 16.81
CA LEU A 24 -2.64 0.58 16.41
C LEU A 24 -3.00 1.49 15.21
N GLN A 25 -2.24 2.57 15.03
CA GLN A 25 -2.38 3.50 13.91
C GLN A 25 -1.48 3.15 12.72
N SER A 26 -0.63 2.12 12.86
CA SER A 26 0.29 1.72 11.81
C SER A 26 -0.47 1.11 10.62
N PRO A 27 -0.16 1.52 9.38
CA PRO A 27 -0.76 0.93 8.19
C PRO A 27 -0.50 -0.57 8.09
N GLN A 28 -1.56 -1.33 7.90
CA GLN A 28 -1.54 -2.77 7.63
C GLN A 28 -2.18 -3.04 6.27
N GLN A 29 -1.84 -4.19 5.67
CA GLN A 29 -2.43 -4.65 4.41
C GLN A 29 -2.38 -3.58 3.29
N VAL A 30 -1.27 -2.84 3.21
CA VAL A 30 -1.06 -1.80 2.20
C VAL A 30 -1.09 -2.43 0.80
N ARG A 31 -1.92 -1.90 -0.07
CA ARG A 31 -2.11 -2.33 -1.46
C ARG A 31 -2.07 -1.14 -2.39
N ILE A 32 -1.61 -1.38 -3.61
CA ILE A 32 -1.57 -0.38 -4.67
C ILE A 32 -2.17 -0.96 -5.96
N SER A 33 -2.93 -0.15 -6.68
CA SER A 33 -3.56 -0.53 -7.95
C SER A 33 -3.62 0.65 -8.93
N LEU A 34 -3.70 0.39 -10.23
CA LEU A 34 -3.99 1.42 -11.23
C LEU A 34 -5.38 2.03 -11.00
N SER A 35 -5.50 3.34 -11.22
CA SER A 35 -6.74 4.10 -11.04
C SER A 35 -6.97 5.07 -12.20
N GLY A 36 -6.79 4.59 -13.42
CA GLY A 36 -6.85 5.40 -14.63
C GLY A 36 -5.48 5.92 -15.09
N LYS A 37 -5.48 6.64 -16.21
CA LYS A 37 -4.26 7.12 -16.85
C LYS A 37 -3.43 7.97 -15.90
N LYS A 38 -2.19 7.55 -15.62
CA LYS A 38 -1.24 8.22 -14.71
C LYS A 38 -1.69 8.33 -13.25
N HIS A 39 -2.69 7.58 -12.81
CA HIS A 39 -3.17 7.62 -11.43
C HIS A 39 -3.01 6.25 -10.76
N MET A 40 -2.63 6.28 -9.48
CA MET A 40 -2.52 5.08 -8.65
C MET A 40 -3.42 5.23 -7.44
N ARG A 41 -4.10 4.16 -7.07
CA ARG A 41 -4.88 4.04 -5.84
C ARG A 41 -4.05 3.29 -4.81
N ILE A 42 -3.95 3.86 -3.62
CA ILE A 42 -3.27 3.28 -2.46
C ILE A 42 -4.34 3.06 -1.38
N SER A 43 -4.45 1.81 -0.92
CA SER A 43 -5.41 1.42 0.11
C SER A 43 -4.71 0.70 1.24
N TRP A 44 -5.09 0.98 2.49
CA TRP A 44 -4.53 0.34 3.67
C TRP A 44 -5.57 0.22 4.78
N THR A 45 -5.27 -0.54 5.82
CA THR A 45 -6.12 -0.67 7.00
C THR A 45 -5.39 -0.26 8.26
N THR A 46 -6.08 0.40 9.21
CA THR A 46 -5.57 0.67 10.56
C THR A 46 -6.55 0.16 11.61
N LEU A 47 -6.07 -0.19 12.80
CA LEU A 47 -6.95 -0.61 13.90
C LEU A 47 -7.67 0.57 14.54
N PHE A 48 -7.01 1.73 14.56
CA PHE A 48 -7.57 2.99 15.06
C PHE A 48 -7.66 4.03 13.95
N HIS A 49 -8.54 5.00 14.15
CA HIS A 49 -8.73 6.08 13.19
C HIS A 49 -7.42 6.84 12.94
N THR A 50 -7.15 7.09 11.65
CA THR A 50 -6.06 7.91 11.15
C THR A 50 -6.55 8.71 9.94
N PRO A 51 -5.89 9.82 9.60
CA PRO A 51 -6.18 10.51 8.33
C PRO A 51 -5.95 9.59 7.12
N ALA A 52 -6.88 9.59 6.16
CA ALA A 52 -6.66 9.00 4.84
C ALA A 52 -5.84 9.95 3.97
N VAL A 53 -4.53 10.00 4.22
CA VAL A 53 -3.59 10.86 3.50
C VAL A 53 -2.40 10.04 3.02
N VAL A 54 -1.95 10.29 1.79
CA VAL A 54 -0.70 9.79 1.24
C VAL A 54 0.23 10.97 1.01
N TYR A 55 1.46 10.86 1.52
CA TYR A 55 2.56 11.76 1.20
C TYR A 55 3.51 11.02 0.24
N TYR A 56 3.91 11.65 -0.85
CA TYR A 56 4.72 10.99 -1.87
C TYR A 56 5.70 11.95 -2.56
N GLY A 57 6.76 11.38 -3.13
CA GLY A 57 7.80 12.11 -3.85
C GLY A 57 8.71 11.16 -4.63
N THR A 58 9.66 11.69 -5.38
CA THR A 58 10.61 10.91 -6.20
C THR A 58 11.92 10.61 -5.47
N SER A 59 12.06 11.04 -4.21
CA SER A 59 13.24 10.83 -3.38
C SER A 59 12.84 10.30 -2.01
N SER A 60 13.57 9.30 -1.50
CA SER A 60 13.34 8.74 -0.16
C SER A 60 13.39 9.82 0.91
N GLY A 61 12.44 9.78 1.83
CA GLY A 61 12.31 10.74 2.93
C GLY A 61 11.88 12.16 2.53
N ASN A 62 11.75 12.47 1.23
CA ASN A 62 11.32 13.77 0.74
C ASN A 62 10.01 13.66 -0.05
N TYR A 63 8.91 13.97 0.64
CA TYR A 63 7.55 13.88 0.09
C TYR A 63 7.01 15.27 -0.21
N THR A 64 7.26 15.75 -1.43
CA THR A 64 6.84 17.10 -1.87
C THR A 64 5.36 17.18 -2.23
N LEU A 65 4.69 16.04 -2.43
CA LEU A 65 3.29 15.96 -2.82
C LEU A 65 2.47 15.22 -1.76
N SER A 66 1.17 15.51 -1.72
CA SER A 66 0.23 14.77 -0.90
C SER A 66 -1.15 14.70 -1.53
N ALA A 67 -1.90 13.66 -1.19
CA ALA A 67 -3.30 13.50 -1.57
C ALA A 67 -4.13 13.02 -0.38
N LYS A 68 -5.38 13.48 -0.30
CA LYS A 68 -6.37 13.01 0.66
C LYS A 68 -7.33 12.05 -0.01
N GLY A 69 -7.94 11.18 0.78
CA GLY A 69 -8.97 10.28 0.31
C GLY A 69 -10.01 10.00 1.38
N SER A 70 -10.55 8.78 1.36
CA SER A 70 -11.68 8.38 2.22
C SER A 70 -11.29 7.28 3.19
N THR A 71 -12.02 7.19 4.29
CA THR A 71 -11.92 6.11 5.27
C THR A 71 -13.29 5.46 5.42
N ASN A 72 -13.35 4.14 5.30
CA ASN A 72 -14.56 3.34 5.46
C ASN A 72 -14.37 2.30 6.57
N VAL A 73 -15.47 1.90 7.20
CA VAL A 73 -15.55 0.78 8.14
C VAL A 73 -16.78 -0.03 7.74
N TYR A 74 -16.67 -1.36 7.75
CA TYR A 74 -17.83 -2.22 7.52
C TYR A 74 -18.13 -3.06 8.76
N HIS A 75 -19.40 -3.41 8.88
CA HIS A 75 -19.92 -4.26 9.94
C HIS A 75 -20.53 -5.51 9.31
N TYR A 76 -20.18 -6.67 9.86
CA TYR A 76 -20.77 -7.95 9.46
C TYR A 76 -21.10 -8.76 10.71
N LEU A 77 -22.39 -8.93 11.00
CA LEU A 77 -22.86 -9.52 12.26
C LEU A 77 -22.26 -8.79 13.47
N ARG A 78 -21.43 -9.50 14.26
CA ARG A 78 -20.71 -8.95 15.42
C ARG A 78 -19.28 -8.49 15.10
N TYR A 79 -18.85 -8.63 13.85
CA TYR A 79 -17.54 -8.20 13.40
C TYR A 79 -17.58 -6.75 12.92
N THR A 80 -16.65 -5.94 13.40
CA THR A 80 -16.35 -4.61 12.88
C THR A 80 -14.95 -4.64 12.28
N SER A 81 -14.82 -4.17 11.05
CA SER A 81 -13.52 -4.08 10.40
C SER A 81 -12.62 -3.03 11.06
N GLY A 82 -11.33 -3.08 10.77
CA GLY A 82 -10.48 -1.90 10.94
C GLY A 82 -10.93 -0.75 10.02
N HIS A 83 -10.30 0.41 10.18
CA HIS A 83 -10.49 1.56 9.29
C HIS A 83 -9.79 1.30 7.96
N ILE A 84 -10.55 1.25 6.88
CA ILE A 84 -10.07 1.02 5.52
C ILE A 84 -9.91 2.37 4.85
N HIS A 85 -8.68 2.72 4.52
CA HIS A 85 -8.33 3.99 3.88
C HIS A 85 -8.12 3.79 2.40
N ASP A 86 -8.48 4.80 1.63
CA ASP A 86 -8.43 4.76 0.20
C ASP A 86 -8.11 6.12 -0.41
N VAL A 87 -6.96 6.21 -1.10
CA VAL A 87 -6.45 7.46 -1.65
C VAL A 87 -6.00 7.25 -3.09
N VAL A 88 -6.41 8.13 -3.99
CA VAL A 88 -5.91 8.20 -5.37
C VAL A 88 -4.87 9.31 -5.47
N ILE A 89 -3.68 8.98 -5.98
CA ILE A 89 -2.59 9.91 -6.25
C ILE A 89 -2.38 10.09 -7.75
N GLY A 90 -1.97 11.28 -8.15
CA GLY A 90 -1.66 11.60 -9.55
C GLY A 90 -2.10 13.02 -9.94
N PRO A 91 -1.88 13.40 -11.20
CA PRO A 91 -1.23 12.62 -12.25
C PRO A 91 0.27 12.39 -11.97
N LEU A 92 0.78 11.20 -12.28
CA LEU A 92 2.16 10.78 -12.05
C LEU A 92 2.98 10.73 -13.35
N ASN A 93 4.29 10.91 -13.22
CA ASN A 93 5.22 10.71 -14.32
C ASN A 93 5.35 9.22 -14.63
N PRO A 94 5.37 8.81 -15.91
CA PRO A 94 5.55 7.42 -16.29
C PRO A 94 6.98 6.95 -16.01
N ASN A 95 7.20 5.63 -15.92
CA ASN A 95 8.50 5.00 -15.66
C ASN A 95 9.29 5.60 -14.46
N THR A 96 8.60 6.11 -13.45
CA THR A 96 9.21 6.88 -12.35
C THR A 96 9.03 6.13 -11.04
N LEU A 97 10.11 6.05 -10.25
CA LEU A 97 10.08 5.51 -8.89
C LEU A 97 9.54 6.57 -7.93
N TYR A 98 8.51 6.20 -7.19
CA TYR A 98 7.92 7.03 -6.14
C TYR A 98 8.12 6.38 -4.78
N TYR A 99 8.45 7.22 -3.80
CA TYR A 99 8.49 6.91 -2.38
C TYR A 99 7.25 7.50 -1.74
N TYR A 100 6.60 6.77 -0.84
CA TYR A 100 5.38 7.24 -0.19
C TYR A 100 5.21 6.73 1.23
N ARG A 101 4.43 7.48 2.01
CA ARG A 101 3.88 7.10 3.31
C ARG A 101 2.38 7.29 3.31
N CYS A 102 1.65 6.43 4.00
CA CYS A 102 0.21 6.53 4.17
C CYS A 102 -0.14 6.69 5.65
N GLY A 103 -1.16 7.49 5.97
CA GLY A 103 -1.60 7.73 7.34
C GLY A 103 -0.74 8.76 8.09
N ILE A 104 -0.24 8.38 9.27
CA ILE A 104 0.49 9.29 10.16
C ILE A 104 1.95 9.50 9.71
N LYS A 105 2.59 10.59 10.15
CA LYS A 105 3.97 10.95 9.76
C LYS A 105 5.03 9.89 10.09
N SER A 106 4.82 9.14 11.17
CA SER A 106 5.70 8.06 11.63
C SER A 106 5.48 6.72 10.92
N SER A 107 4.56 6.65 9.96
CA SER A 107 4.32 5.43 9.19
C SER A 107 5.53 5.03 8.36
N PRO A 108 5.72 3.72 8.10
CA PRO A 108 6.82 3.23 7.27
C PRO A 108 6.75 3.80 5.84
N GLU A 109 7.93 3.94 5.21
CA GLU A 109 8.05 4.30 3.80
C GLU A 109 7.88 3.06 2.91
N PHE A 110 7.17 3.25 1.81
CA PHE A 110 6.98 2.27 0.76
C PHE A 110 7.41 2.86 -0.58
N THR A 111 7.57 2.00 -1.58
CA THR A 111 7.92 2.42 -2.94
C THR A 111 7.05 1.74 -3.98
N PHE A 112 6.86 2.41 -5.11
CA PHE A 112 6.31 1.80 -6.33
C PHE A 112 6.88 2.50 -7.55
N LYS A 113 6.91 1.80 -8.68
CA LYS A 113 7.31 2.38 -9.97
C LYS A 113 6.11 2.46 -10.89
N THR A 114 5.87 3.62 -11.48
CA THR A 114 4.82 3.77 -12.50
C THR A 114 5.20 3.01 -13.77
N PRO A 115 4.22 2.48 -14.52
CA PRO A 115 4.49 1.77 -15.76
C PRO A 115 5.15 2.69 -16.80
N PRO A 116 5.96 2.13 -17.72
CA PRO A 116 6.50 2.89 -18.84
C PRO A 116 5.37 3.33 -19.78
N PRO A 117 5.54 4.45 -20.50
CA PRO A 117 4.51 4.99 -21.40
C PRO A 117 4.40 4.20 -22.70
N ARG A 118 5.33 3.28 -22.97
CA ARG A 118 5.42 2.45 -24.17
C ARG A 118 5.79 1.03 -23.77
N PHE A 119 5.40 0.08 -24.62
CA PHE A 119 5.79 -1.32 -24.49
C PHE A 119 7.31 -1.51 -24.60
N PRO A 120 7.86 -2.59 -24.02
CA PRO A 120 7.17 -3.72 -23.40
C PRO A 120 6.81 -3.51 -21.92
N ILE A 121 5.63 -3.99 -21.51
CA ILE A 121 5.21 -4.08 -20.10
C ILE A 121 5.13 -5.56 -19.73
N LYS A 122 5.73 -5.94 -18.60
CA LYS A 122 5.71 -7.32 -18.09
C LYS A 122 4.62 -7.45 -17.03
N PHE A 123 3.75 -8.42 -17.20
CA PHE A 123 2.69 -8.74 -16.26
C PHE A 123 2.89 -10.13 -15.68
N ALA A 124 2.66 -10.26 -14.37
CA ALA A 124 2.49 -11.56 -13.73
C ALA A 124 1.00 -11.87 -13.65
N VAL A 125 0.58 -13.05 -14.15
CA VAL A 125 -0.79 -13.54 -14.03
C VAL A 125 -0.78 -14.69 -13.04
N VAL A 126 -1.57 -14.54 -11.96
CA VAL A 126 -1.71 -15.56 -10.91
C VAL A 126 -3.18 -15.95 -10.81
N GLY A 127 -3.46 -17.25 -10.80
CA GLY A 127 -4.80 -17.82 -10.63
C GLY A 127 -4.83 -18.83 -9.49
N ASN A 128 -5.99 -18.95 -8.84
CA ASN A 128 -6.28 -19.76 -7.64
C ASN A 128 -5.58 -19.28 -6.34
N ASN A 129 -6.33 -18.53 -5.52
CA ASN A 129 -5.84 -17.97 -4.25
C ASN A 129 -6.24 -18.84 -3.06
N ARG A 130 -5.74 -20.09 -3.00
CA ARG A 130 -5.58 -20.72 -1.68
C ARG A 130 -4.38 -20.03 -1.01
N LYS A 131 -4.58 -19.51 0.20
CA LYS A 131 -3.67 -18.60 0.91
C LYS A 131 -2.20 -19.05 0.83
N PHE A 132 -1.38 -18.34 0.05
CA PHE A 132 0.08 -18.36 0.19
C PHE A 132 0.50 -17.10 0.95
N LYS A 133 0.96 -17.28 2.19
CA LYS A 133 1.67 -16.23 2.93
C LYS A 133 3.05 -16.07 2.28
N ASN A 134 3.47 -14.81 2.12
CA ASN A 134 4.79 -14.37 1.65
C ASN A 134 5.07 -14.47 0.14
N MET A 135 4.60 -13.47 -0.59
CA MET A 135 5.42 -12.76 -1.59
C MET A 135 4.77 -11.39 -1.79
N GLY A 136 5.57 -10.35 -2.03
CA GLY A 136 5.05 -9.04 -2.41
C GLY A 136 4.34 -9.12 -3.75
N TYR A 137 3.04 -9.42 -3.74
CA TYR A 137 2.19 -9.39 -4.91
C TYR A 137 1.43 -8.08 -4.92
N LEU A 138 1.55 -7.33 -6.02
CA LEU A 138 0.55 -6.36 -6.40
C LEU A 138 -0.76 -7.12 -6.52
N GLN A 139 -1.65 -6.97 -5.53
CA GLN A 139 -2.97 -7.56 -5.60
C GLN A 139 -3.72 -6.85 -6.73
N MET A 140 -3.70 -7.46 -7.92
CA MET A 140 -4.45 -6.96 -9.06
C MET A 140 -5.93 -7.10 -8.75
N HIS A 141 -6.59 -5.97 -8.53
CA HIS A 141 -8.03 -5.90 -8.40
C HIS A 141 -8.68 -6.21 -9.75
N SER A 142 -9.84 -6.86 -9.75
CA SER A 142 -10.58 -7.26 -10.97
C SER A 142 -10.90 -6.09 -11.91
N SER A 143 -10.92 -4.86 -11.41
CA SER A 143 -11.08 -3.63 -12.21
C SER A 143 -9.89 -3.33 -13.13
N PHE A 144 -8.72 -3.95 -12.91
CA PHE A 144 -7.54 -3.82 -13.77
C PHE A 144 -7.81 -4.39 -15.17
N PHE A 145 -8.44 -5.57 -15.27
CA PHE A 145 -8.79 -6.16 -16.57
C PHE A 145 -9.81 -5.32 -17.34
N LYS A 146 -10.79 -4.72 -16.63
CA LYS A 146 -11.81 -3.89 -17.27
C LYS A 146 -11.26 -2.59 -17.84
N HIS A 147 -10.31 -1.93 -17.15
CA HIS A 147 -9.70 -0.69 -17.65
C HIS A 147 -8.59 -0.97 -18.67
N PHE A 148 -7.83 -2.06 -18.53
CA PHE A 148 -6.81 -2.44 -19.52
C PHE A 148 -7.42 -2.73 -20.90
N SER A 149 -8.64 -3.27 -20.95
CA SER A 149 -9.38 -3.44 -22.21
C SER A 149 -9.74 -2.13 -22.90
N GLN A 150 -9.79 -1.00 -22.19
CA GLN A 150 -10.10 0.31 -22.76
C GLN A 150 -8.85 1.10 -23.17
N ASP A 151 -7.68 0.75 -22.64
CA ASP A 151 -6.39 1.39 -22.97
C ASP A 151 -5.64 0.68 -24.14
N ILE A 152 -6.23 -0.37 -24.74
CA ILE A 152 -5.71 -1.09 -25.93
C ILE A 152 -6.47 -0.72 -27.22
N ALA A 153 -7.57 0.02 -27.12
CA ALA A 153 -8.31 0.52 -28.28
C ALA A 153 -7.84 1.94 -28.67
#